data_AF-A0AAV9T7M1-F1
#
_entry.id   AF-A0AAV9T7M1-F1
#
_cell.length_a   1.000
_cell.length_b   1.000
_cell.length_c   1.000
_cell.angle_alpha   90.00
_cell.angle_beta   90.00
_cell.angle_gamma   90.00
#
_symmetry.space_group_name_H-M   'P 1'
#
loop_
_entity.id
_entity.type
_entity.pdbx_description
1 polymer ?
#
loop_
_entity_poly.entity_id
_entity_poly.type
_entity_poly.pdbx_seq_one_letter_code
_entity_poly.pdbx_strand_id
1 'polypeptide(L)'
;MVYTGKPSGGCKLCRIRKVKCDEAKPFCMRCTKSKRHCPGYGPVVRDQSKAAADKLKKQRQVSLDSTGSTESSVSPKSGSSGDSCHWNTSQTSSSSSSSSSSLSPPRRNSSPFRVGDQEADLVECFKHVPGGLLNPLDEQASCLFLSEFVNVPLTPTARGYYSFLPRYLGRGEISVCLSLAFKATSMAALAMRQSKGMRGPALLRAQEHHVNALRAVGQAISDPEEVDNDQTLGAVLMLAFYETLMSKDSIKEYIHHLKGAAKIVQMRGRKCLETDEGREMFAMTRNQCLSVQNVFKEAEMSGYSWLLYNEAVQRSNRSTVDINLICSQVQQGIDNIISKARQPTPEAIEKMIELLGKCRKLEYEFRQLRANPNPQWKVEVAEWVFNRTDEELDTEPTFEGQVFKFFNLPMAVLHLVTWCSHLNLITTMMRCSSWLASAGREGLDDIDEYEQLVRSASARVDDIVSGVPYFCSWNGYGVIVSQFPCGSTKPDDPLKGEAGLIVMWPVAIAMKSDYATPRQRRYLRGRLRYIADVSGISQARFFIDEM
;
A
#
# COMPACT_ATOMS: atom_id res chain seq x y z
N MET A 1 -17.45 27.61 43.46
CA MET A 1 -16.13 27.15 43.93
C MET A 1 -15.82 25.79 43.30
N VAL A 2 -14.94 25.74 42.30
CA VAL A 2 -14.47 24.47 41.73
C VAL A 2 -13.19 24.09 42.48
N TYR A 3 -13.21 22.98 43.21
CA TYR A 3 -12.09 22.53 44.04
C TYR A 3 -10.83 22.33 43.16
N THR A 4 -9.78 23.10 43.42
CA THR A 4 -8.50 23.07 42.68
C THR A 4 -7.48 22.12 43.32
N GLY A 5 -7.93 21.17 44.14
CA GLY A 5 -7.09 20.20 44.83
C GLY A 5 -6.35 19.22 43.91
N LYS A 6 -5.36 18.51 44.49
CA LYS A 6 -4.59 17.45 43.82
C LYS A 6 -5.54 16.42 43.18
N PRO A 7 -5.24 15.92 41.97
CA PRO A 7 -6.05 14.89 41.33
C PRO A 7 -6.14 13.63 42.20
N SER A 8 -7.32 13.00 42.24
CA SER A 8 -7.51 11.76 43.01
C SER A 8 -6.60 10.64 42.50
N GLY A 9 -5.88 9.97 43.41
CA GLY A 9 -4.97 8.86 43.12
C GLY A 9 -5.65 7.56 42.67
N GLY A 10 -6.98 7.48 42.73
CA GLY A 10 -7.74 6.26 42.38
C GLY A 10 -7.55 5.76 40.94
N CYS A 11 -7.94 4.52 40.65
CA CYS A 11 -7.85 3.96 39.30
C CYS A 11 -8.81 4.67 38.32
N LYS A 12 -8.55 4.59 37.00
CA LYS A 12 -9.36 5.29 35.99
C LYS A 12 -10.85 4.94 36.08
N LEU A 13 -11.19 3.68 36.34
CA LEU A 13 -12.59 3.24 36.43
C LEU A 13 -13.30 3.79 37.69
N CYS A 14 -12.64 3.82 38.85
CA CYS A 14 -13.20 4.40 40.07
C CYS A 14 -13.39 5.92 39.95
N ARG A 15 -12.49 6.63 39.26
CA ARG A 15 -12.63 8.07 38.95
C ARG A 15 -13.85 8.35 38.07
N ILE A 16 -14.02 7.60 36.98
CA ILE A 16 -15.18 7.73 36.08
C ILE A 16 -16.47 7.48 36.85
N ARG A 17 -16.48 6.46 37.72
CA ARG A 17 -17.63 6.10 38.54
C ARG A 17 -17.86 7.02 39.75
N LYS A 18 -16.96 7.98 40.02
CA LYS A 18 -16.99 8.88 41.19
C LYS A 18 -17.12 8.12 42.53
N VAL A 19 -16.45 6.98 42.66
CA VAL A 19 -16.40 6.18 43.89
C VAL A 19 -15.00 6.17 44.48
N LYS A 20 -14.89 6.08 45.81
CA LYS A 20 -13.60 6.01 46.50
C LYS A 20 -12.86 4.73 46.11
N CYS A 21 -11.66 4.90 45.57
CA CYS A 21 -10.74 3.81 45.23
C CYS A 21 -9.92 3.42 46.47
N ASP A 22 -9.64 2.13 46.61
CA ASP A 22 -8.77 1.59 47.67
C ASP A 22 -7.28 1.62 47.32
N GLU A 23 -6.95 2.05 46.10
CA GLU A 23 -5.57 2.28 45.59
C GLU A 23 -4.63 1.04 45.61
N ALA A 24 -5.16 -0.16 45.84
CA ALA A 24 -4.40 -1.41 45.75
C ALA A 24 -3.83 -1.65 44.33
N LYS A 25 -2.58 -2.13 44.26
CA LYS A 25 -1.87 -2.46 43.02
C LYS A 25 -1.66 -3.98 42.94
N PRO A 26 -1.73 -4.61 41.74
CA PRO A 26 -1.91 -4.00 40.42
C PRO A 26 -3.36 -3.59 40.08
N PHE A 27 -4.35 -4.13 40.80
CA PHE A 27 -5.77 -3.85 40.60
C PHE A 27 -6.45 -3.47 41.91
N CYS A 28 -7.35 -2.47 41.89
CA CYS A 28 -8.07 -2.09 43.09
C CYS A 28 -9.15 -3.12 43.44
N MET A 29 -9.31 -3.42 44.73
CA MET A 29 -10.24 -4.41 45.25
C MET A 29 -11.70 -4.04 44.94
N ARG A 30 -12.02 -2.75 44.79
CA ARG A 30 -13.37 -2.31 44.38
C ARG A 30 -13.74 -2.81 42.99
N CYS A 31 -12.81 -2.76 42.04
CA CYS A 31 -13.02 -3.27 40.68
C CYS A 31 -13.08 -4.80 40.69
N THR A 32 -12.18 -5.45 41.43
CA THR A 32 -12.14 -6.92 41.58
C THR A 32 -13.44 -7.47 42.16
N LYS A 33 -13.93 -6.91 43.28
CA LYS A 33 -15.19 -7.33 43.92
C LYS A 33 -16.42 -7.07 43.05
N SER A 34 -16.37 -6.05 42.19
CA SER A 34 -17.46 -5.77 41.24
C SER A 34 -17.36 -6.55 39.93
N LYS A 35 -16.42 -7.52 39.82
CA LYS A 35 -16.15 -8.32 38.62
C LYS A 35 -15.89 -7.44 37.37
N ARG A 36 -15.23 -6.29 37.54
CA ARG A 36 -14.87 -5.38 36.44
C ARG A 36 -13.37 -5.29 36.28
N HIS A 37 -12.91 -5.24 35.03
CA HIS A 37 -11.50 -5.05 34.72
C HIS A 37 -11.01 -3.68 35.22
N CYS A 38 -9.91 -3.66 35.96
CA CYS A 38 -9.30 -2.44 36.49
C CYS A 38 -8.19 -1.95 35.54
N PRO A 39 -8.41 -0.88 34.77
CA PRO A 39 -7.46 -0.38 33.76
C PRO A 39 -6.21 0.31 34.35
N GLY A 40 -5.96 0.16 35.65
CA GLY A 40 -4.81 0.74 36.34
C GLY A 40 -4.91 2.25 36.66
N TYR A 41 -3.77 2.79 37.08
CA TYR A 41 -3.59 4.16 37.57
C TYR A 41 -2.84 5.00 36.53
N GLY A 42 -3.58 5.62 35.60
CA GLY A 42 -2.99 6.45 34.53
C GLY A 42 -2.77 7.92 34.93
N PRO A 43 -1.84 8.63 34.25
CA PRO A 43 -1.57 10.05 34.49
C PRO A 43 -2.81 10.91 34.22
N VAL A 44 -2.99 11.95 35.04
CA VAL A 44 -4.12 12.87 34.92
C VAL A 44 -3.71 14.02 34.01
N VAL A 45 -4.17 14.01 32.76
CA VAL A 45 -4.09 15.18 31.88
C VAL A 45 -5.28 16.08 32.18
N ARG A 46 -5.00 17.34 32.54
CA ARG A 46 -6.01 18.35 32.86
C ARG A 46 -6.37 19.11 31.58
N ASP A 47 -7.62 19.01 31.16
CA ASP A 47 -8.15 19.86 30.08
C ASP A 47 -8.26 21.30 30.59
N GLN A 48 -7.41 22.18 30.07
CA GLN A 48 -7.39 23.62 30.36
C GLN A 48 -8.11 24.44 29.28
N SER A 49 -8.77 23.82 28.31
CA SER A 49 -9.35 24.50 27.14
C SER A 49 -10.34 25.60 27.54
N LYS A 50 -11.12 25.38 28.61
CA LYS A 50 -12.07 26.38 29.14
C LYS A 50 -11.37 27.59 29.77
N ALA A 51 -10.31 27.38 30.54
CA ALA A 51 -9.56 28.48 31.17
C ALA A 51 -8.79 29.32 30.14
N ALA A 52 -8.31 28.68 29.07
CA ALA A 52 -7.69 29.37 27.93
C ALA A 52 -8.72 30.19 27.13
N ALA A 53 -9.92 29.63 26.90
CA ALA A 53 -11.00 30.33 26.20
C ALA A 53 -11.50 31.57 26.96
N ASP A 54 -11.62 31.48 28.28
CA ASP A 54 -12.06 32.62 29.11
C ASP A 54 -10.99 33.73 29.18
N LYS A 55 -9.69 33.38 29.17
CA LYS A 55 -8.60 34.37 29.04
C LYS A 55 -8.65 35.12 27.71
N LEU A 56 -8.91 34.41 26.60
CA LEU A 56 -9.03 35.01 25.27
C LEU A 56 -10.22 35.96 25.15
N LYS A 57 -11.36 35.61 25.76
CA LYS A 57 -12.54 36.50 25.80
C LYS A 57 -12.26 37.78 26.60
N LYS A 58 -11.54 37.67 27.72
CA LYS A 58 -11.17 38.82 28.56
C LYS A 58 -10.16 39.76 27.88
N GLN A 59 -9.23 39.21 27.10
CA GLN A 59 -8.31 40.02 26.28
C GLN A 59 -9.03 40.78 25.15
N ARG A 60 -10.02 40.15 24.51
CA ARG A 60 -10.83 40.81 23.46
C ARG A 60 -11.67 41.98 23.97
N GLN A 61 -12.16 41.93 25.21
CA GLN A 61 -12.93 43.04 25.79
C GLN A 61 -12.06 44.26 26.12
N VAL A 62 -10.82 44.04 26.57
CA VAL A 62 -9.89 45.15 26.91
C VAL A 62 -9.42 45.91 25.66
N SER A 63 -9.43 45.26 24.49
CA SER A 63 -9.05 45.89 23.21
C SER A 63 -10.15 46.74 22.56
N LEU A 64 -11.40 46.65 23.02
CA LEU A 64 -12.54 47.39 22.45
C LEU A 64 -12.87 48.69 23.20
N ASP A 65 -12.37 48.86 24.42
CA ASP A 65 -12.61 50.05 25.26
C ASP A 65 -11.53 51.15 25.11
N SER A 66 -10.47 50.94 24.32
CA SER A 66 -9.31 51.86 24.24
C SER A 66 -9.27 52.80 23.02
N THR A 67 -10.31 52.82 22.19
CA THR A 67 -10.46 53.81 21.11
C THR A 67 -11.67 54.71 21.38
N GLY A 68 -11.46 55.74 22.21
CA GLY A 68 -12.44 56.78 22.45
C GLY A 68 -11.82 57.95 23.23
N SER A 69 -11.64 59.07 22.51
CA SER A 69 -11.63 60.47 22.99
C SER A 69 -10.37 61.08 23.67
N THR A 70 -9.80 62.02 22.90
CA THR A 70 -9.41 63.42 23.22
C THR A 70 -8.05 63.79 23.83
N GLU A 71 -7.46 64.78 23.14
CA GLU A 71 -6.25 65.56 23.39
C GLU A 71 -6.22 66.28 24.74
N SER A 72 -5.02 66.45 25.32
CA SER A 72 -4.51 67.75 25.81
C SER A 72 -3.06 67.65 26.31
N SER A 73 -2.33 68.75 26.05
CA SER A 73 -0.95 69.12 26.36
C SER A 73 -0.43 68.87 27.79
N VAL A 74 0.89 68.65 27.94
CA VAL A 74 1.85 69.40 28.81
C VAL A 74 3.25 68.73 28.79
N SER A 75 4.30 69.55 28.69
CA SER A 75 5.73 69.21 28.62
C SER A 75 6.38 68.93 30.01
N PRO A 76 7.73 68.80 30.15
CA PRO A 76 8.40 67.62 30.68
C PRO A 76 8.92 67.80 32.12
N LYS A 77 9.25 66.70 32.82
CA LYS A 77 10.07 66.77 34.04
C LYS A 77 11.27 65.82 33.99
N SER A 78 12.41 66.47 34.18
CA SER A 78 13.76 66.02 34.42
C SER A 78 13.96 65.25 35.73
N GLY A 79 14.91 64.32 35.71
CA GLY A 79 15.60 63.71 36.86
C GLY A 79 16.48 62.58 36.33
N SER A 80 17.74 62.84 35.93
CA SER A 80 18.96 62.99 36.74
C SER A 80 19.39 61.71 37.48
N SER A 81 20.71 61.45 37.36
CA SER A 81 21.57 60.45 38.04
C SER A 81 21.73 59.16 37.21
N GLY A 82 22.82 59.00 36.46
CA GLY A 82 24.15 58.62 36.95
C GLY A 82 24.25 57.09 36.79
N ASP A 83 25.15 56.47 36.02
CA ASP A 83 26.56 56.76 35.79
C ASP A 83 27.00 56.33 34.40
N SER A 84 27.99 57.07 33.90
CA SER A 84 28.82 56.74 32.77
C SER A 84 29.85 55.65 33.11
N CYS A 85 30.07 54.71 32.18
CA CYS A 85 31.42 54.32 31.81
C CYS A 85 31.48 53.82 30.36
N HIS A 86 32.13 54.64 29.52
CA HIS A 86 32.88 54.21 28.32
C HIS A 86 33.84 53.07 28.70
N TRP A 87 34.30 52.18 27.81
CA TRP A 87 35.38 52.44 26.86
C TRP A 87 35.49 51.32 25.79
N ASN A 88 35.59 51.79 24.54
CA ASN A 88 36.44 51.36 23.41
C ASN A 88 36.57 49.89 22.98
N THR A 89 36.06 49.68 21.76
CA THR A 89 36.71 49.10 20.59
C THR A 89 38.24 48.96 20.63
N SER A 90 38.74 47.75 20.37
CA SER A 90 39.94 47.51 19.56
C SER A 90 39.91 46.08 18.98
N GLN A 91 40.28 46.00 17.70
CA GLN A 91 40.44 44.80 16.89
C GLN A 91 41.62 43.94 17.39
N THR A 92 41.58 42.63 17.14
CA THR A 92 42.68 41.83 16.55
C THR A 92 42.22 40.37 16.37
N SER A 93 42.98 39.65 15.57
CA SER A 93 42.63 38.52 14.71
C SER A 93 42.80 37.11 15.30
N SER A 94 42.18 36.16 14.56
CA SER A 94 42.63 34.79 14.25
C SER A 94 42.57 33.65 15.30
N SER A 95 41.79 32.62 14.90
CA SER A 95 42.12 31.17 14.80
C SER A 95 41.48 30.14 15.75
N SER A 96 41.05 29.05 15.10
CA SER A 96 40.87 27.64 15.53
C SER A 96 39.73 27.21 16.48
N SER A 97 38.76 26.52 15.86
CA SER A 97 38.14 25.22 16.23
C SER A 97 38.15 24.74 17.68
N SER A 98 36.97 24.52 18.27
CA SER A 98 36.37 23.17 18.52
C SER A 98 35.22 23.19 19.55
N SER A 99 34.13 22.47 19.20
CA SER A 99 33.13 21.78 20.04
C SER A 99 32.64 22.38 21.37
N SER A 100 31.33 22.72 21.43
CA SER A 100 30.33 22.04 22.29
C SER A 100 29.04 22.88 22.41
N SER A 101 27.97 22.44 21.73
CA SER A 101 26.64 23.02 21.84
C SER A 101 25.99 22.62 23.17
N SER A 102 26.36 23.29 24.25
CA SER A 102 25.63 23.19 25.51
C SER A 102 24.38 24.09 25.44
N LEU A 103 23.21 23.46 25.34
CA LEU A 103 21.92 24.13 25.44
C LEU A 103 21.69 24.59 26.87
N SER A 104 22.05 25.83 27.19
CA SER A 104 21.58 26.55 28.37
C SER A 104 20.50 27.56 27.96
N PRO A 105 19.37 27.65 28.69
CA PRO A 105 18.30 28.59 28.35
C PRO A 105 18.76 30.04 28.60
N PRO A 106 18.49 31.01 27.70
CA PRO A 106 18.82 32.41 27.94
C PRO A 106 17.99 32.97 29.10
N ARG A 107 18.66 33.70 30.00
CA ARG A 107 18.05 34.38 31.14
C ARG A 107 17.13 35.52 30.66
N ARG A 108 16.05 35.72 31.41
CA ARG A 108 15.08 36.82 31.29
C ARG A 108 15.80 38.17 31.40
N ASN A 109 15.88 38.91 30.29
CA ASN A 109 15.89 40.38 30.23
C ASN A 109 15.82 40.82 28.76
N SER A 110 14.75 40.44 28.05
CA SER A 110 14.39 41.09 26.79
C SER A 110 13.30 42.13 27.06
N SER A 111 13.56 43.35 26.60
CA SER A 111 12.62 44.46 26.58
C SER A 111 11.33 44.09 25.84
N PRO A 112 10.18 44.73 26.16
CA PRO A 112 8.94 44.46 25.46
C PRO A 112 9.09 44.86 23.99
N PHE A 113 8.90 43.87 23.12
CA PHE A 113 8.90 44.00 21.67
C PHE A 113 7.81 45.01 21.26
N ARG A 114 8.22 46.14 20.66
CA ARG A 114 7.29 47.08 20.01
C ARG A 114 7.07 46.60 18.58
N VAL A 115 5.82 46.25 18.27
CA VAL A 115 5.41 46.00 16.87
C VAL A 115 5.46 47.35 16.16
N GLY A 116 6.29 47.47 15.12
CA GLY A 116 6.30 48.63 14.24
C GLY A 116 5.08 48.61 13.32
N ASP A 117 4.58 49.79 12.95
CA ASP A 117 3.37 49.98 12.13
C ASP A 117 3.56 49.64 10.64
N GLN A 118 4.61 48.89 10.27
CA GLN A 118 4.89 48.54 8.87
C GLN A 118 4.54 47.08 8.57
N GLU A 119 3.86 46.86 7.44
CA GLU A 119 3.39 45.55 6.95
C GLU A 119 4.53 44.50 6.81
N ALA A 120 5.77 44.97 6.62
CA ALA A 120 6.97 44.12 6.56
C ALA A 120 7.35 43.47 7.91
N ASP A 121 7.08 44.12 9.04
CA ASP A 121 7.45 43.61 10.38
C ASP A 121 6.61 42.40 10.79
N LEU A 122 5.36 42.32 10.32
CA LEU A 122 4.49 41.17 10.54
C LEU A 122 4.99 39.94 9.77
N VAL A 123 5.39 40.12 8.51
CA VAL A 123 5.94 39.04 7.67
C VAL A 123 7.22 38.47 8.29
N GLU A 124 8.06 39.32 8.88
CA GLU A 124 9.30 38.91 9.53
C GLU A 124 9.07 38.19 10.87
N CYS A 125 8.03 38.59 11.62
CA CYS A 125 7.58 37.86 12.80
C CYS A 125 7.09 36.44 12.45
N PHE A 126 6.39 36.25 11.33
CA PHE A 126 5.91 34.93 10.89
C PHE A 126 6.98 34.03 10.26
N LYS A 127 8.14 34.57 9.85
CA LYS A 127 9.29 33.74 9.40
C LYS A 127 9.84 32.83 10.51
N HIS A 128 9.66 33.23 11.78
CA HIS A 128 10.21 32.54 12.94
C HIS A 128 9.14 31.88 13.83
N VAL A 129 7.86 32.04 13.50
CA VAL A 129 6.81 31.22 14.08
C VAL A 129 6.94 29.84 13.42
N PRO A 130 7.26 28.76 14.17
CA PRO A 130 7.12 27.43 13.62
C PRO A 130 5.69 27.33 13.11
N GLY A 131 5.51 27.21 11.80
CA GLY A 131 4.20 26.93 11.21
C GLY A 131 3.59 25.84 12.09
N GLY A 132 2.42 26.11 12.69
CA GLY A 132 1.90 25.29 13.79
C GLY A 132 2.00 23.81 13.44
N LEU A 133 2.20 22.93 14.44
CA LEU A 133 2.40 21.46 14.31
C LEU A 133 1.44 20.79 13.31
N LEU A 134 1.69 21.00 12.03
CA LEU A 134 1.03 20.42 10.90
C LEU A 134 2.05 19.43 10.40
N ASN A 135 1.74 18.14 10.55
CA ASN A 135 2.55 17.12 9.90
C ASN A 135 2.59 17.50 8.40
N PRO A 136 3.78 17.72 7.80
CA PRO A 136 3.90 17.99 6.38
C PRO A 136 3.08 16.96 5.58
N LEU A 137 2.39 17.39 4.52
CA LEU A 137 1.54 16.47 3.74
C LEU A 137 2.31 15.27 3.23
N ASP A 138 3.58 15.47 2.90
CA ASP A 138 4.49 14.42 2.44
C ASP A 138 4.71 13.35 3.53
N GLU A 139 4.80 13.75 4.80
CA GLU A 139 4.88 12.81 5.93
C GLU A 139 3.56 12.07 6.14
N GLN A 140 2.42 12.79 6.08
CA GLN A 140 1.10 12.16 6.19
C GLN A 140 0.88 11.12 5.09
N ALA A 141 1.23 11.47 3.86
CA ALA A 141 1.16 10.59 2.70
C ALA A 141 2.08 9.38 2.84
N SER A 142 3.34 9.60 3.26
CA SER A 142 4.31 8.53 3.47
C SER A 142 3.83 7.55 4.54
N CYS A 143 3.36 8.05 5.70
CA CYS A 143 2.81 7.22 6.77
C CYS A 143 1.57 6.46 6.31
N LEU A 144 0.66 7.11 5.57
CA LEU A 144 -0.50 6.42 5.01
C LEU A 144 -0.06 5.28 4.10
N PHE A 145 0.80 5.55 3.12
CA PHE A 145 1.26 4.55 2.17
C PHE A 145 1.92 3.35 2.88
N LEU A 146 2.84 3.62 3.80
CA LEU A 146 3.49 2.58 4.60
C LEU A 146 2.48 1.77 5.43
N SER A 147 1.47 2.43 6.01
CA SER A 147 0.46 1.74 6.81
C SER A 147 -0.55 0.94 5.98
N GLU A 148 -0.69 1.22 4.69
CA GLU A 148 -1.76 0.66 3.85
C GLU A 148 -1.29 -0.35 2.82
N PHE A 149 -0.07 -0.17 2.30
CA PHE A 149 0.45 -0.92 1.16
C PHE A 149 1.79 -1.60 1.44
N VAL A 150 2.43 -1.34 2.59
CA VAL A 150 3.74 -1.93 2.91
C VAL A 150 3.62 -2.90 4.05
N ASN A 151 4.01 -4.15 3.80
CA ASN A 151 3.92 -5.23 4.76
C ASN A 151 5.30 -5.86 4.94
N VAL A 152 5.81 -5.85 6.16
CA VAL A 152 7.16 -6.33 6.48
C VAL A 152 7.06 -7.68 7.19
N PRO A 153 7.71 -8.74 6.67
CA PRO A 153 7.66 -10.06 7.28
C PRO A 153 8.44 -10.06 8.60
N LEU A 154 7.90 -10.70 9.63
CA LEU A 154 8.55 -10.88 10.93
C LEU A 154 9.26 -12.23 11.05
N THR A 155 8.92 -13.19 10.19
CA THR A 155 9.54 -14.51 10.15
C THR A 155 10.16 -14.77 8.78
N PRO A 156 11.22 -15.60 8.67
CA PRO A 156 11.81 -15.97 7.38
C PRO A 156 10.85 -16.70 6.43
N THR A 157 9.78 -17.27 6.98
CA THR A 157 8.73 -17.98 6.23
C THR A 157 7.60 -17.06 5.75
N ALA A 158 7.46 -15.87 6.35
CA ALA A 158 6.48 -14.88 5.93
C ALA A 158 6.93 -14.15 4.66
N ARG A 159 5.95 -13.64 3.90
CA ARG A 159 6.21 -12.80 2.73
C ARG A 159 5.74 -11.38 3.04
N GLY A 160 6.57 -10.41 2.69
CA GLY A 160 6.21 -9.00 2.68
C GLY A 160 5.71 -8.51 1.32
N TYR A 161 5.33 -7.25 1.30
CA TYR A 161 4.97 -6.51 0.10
C TYR A 161 5.58 -5.11 0.20
N TYR A 162 6.43 -4.74 -0.77
CA TYR A 162 7.26 -3.52 -0.74
C TYR A 162 8.13 -3.36 0.55
N SER A 163 8.53 -4.47 1.18
CA SER A 163 9.37 -4.49 2.38
C SER A 163 10.82 -3.98 2.17
N PHE A 164 11.23 -3.71 0.94
CA PHE A 164 12.48 -3.01 0.64
C PHE A 164 12.40 -1.51 1.01
N LEU A 165 11.22 -0.88 0.94
CA LEU A 165 11.07 0.57 1.17
C LEU A 165 11.51 1.01 2.57
N PRO A 166 11.05 0.37 3.67
CA PRO A 166 11.45 0.79 5.02
C PRO A 166 12.95 0.67 5.26
N ARG A 167 13.64 -0.24 4.55
CA ARG A 167 15.08 -0.45 4.67
C ARG A 167 15.87 0.74 4.11
N TYR A 168 15.48 1.26 2.94
CA TYR A 168 16.09 2.48 2.38
C TYR A 168 15.68 3.74 3.13
N LEU A 169 14.40 3.87 3.50
CA LEU A 169 13.90 5.03 4.23
C LEU A 169 14.53 5.15 5.63
N GLY A 170 14.71 4.03 6.33
CA GLY A 170 15.25 4.01 7.69
C GLY A 170 16.77 4.21 7.78
N ARG A 171 17.53 3.83 6.74
CA ARG A 171 19.00 3.98 6.70
C ARG A 171 19.45 5.39 6.30
N GLY A 172 18.57 6.19 5.70
CA GLY A 172 18.90 7.53 5.20
C GLY A 172 19.68 7.53 3.87
N GLU A 173 19.85 6.37 3.24
CA GLU A 173 20.60 6.17 1.99
C GLU A 173 19.67 6.10 0.76
N ILE A 174 18.55 6.82 0.79
CA ILE A 174 17.57 6.79 -0.31
C ILE A 174 18.04 7.64 -1.50
N SER A 175 18.06 7.04 -2.70
CA SER A 175 18.40 7.73 -3.94
C SER A 175 17.34 8.77 -4.29
N VAL A 176 17.75 9.77 -5.08
CA VAL A 176 16.85 10.85 -5.52
C VAL A 176 15.67 10.29 -6.32
N CYS A 177 15.91 9.35 -7.24
CA CYS A 177 14.86 8.76 -8.07
C CYS A 177 13.86 7.95 -7.25
N LEU A 178 14.33 7.12 -6.30
CA LEU A 178 13.44 6.32 -5.44
C LEU A 178 12.66 7.22 -4.47
N SER A 179 13.30 8.23 -3.90
CA SER A 179 12.66 9.19 -2.99
C SER A 179 11.52 9.94 -3.69
N LEU A 180 11.76 10.46 -4.90
CA LEU A 180 10.74 11.17 -5.67
C LEU A 180 9.59 10.25 -6.10
N ALA A 181 9.90 9.03 -6.58
CA ALA A 181 8.88 8.07 -6.95
C ALA A 181 8.02 7.66 -5.74
N PHE A 182 8.65 7.38 -4.60
CA PHE A 182 7.94 7.06 -3.36
C PHE A 182 7.02 8.20 -2.90
N LYS A 183 7.48 9.45 -2.94
CA LYS A 183 6.66 10.62 -2.60
C LYS A 183 5.49 10.79 -3.57
N ALA A 184 5.72 10.63 -4.88
CA ALA A 184 4.66 10.70 -5.88
C ALA A 184 3.56 9.67 -5.59
N THR A 185 3.92 8.41 -5.39
CA THR A 185 2.98 7.32 -5.11
C THR A 185 2.27 7.49 -3.78
N SER A 186 2.99 7.93 -2.74
CA SER A 186 2.41 8.20 -1.42
C SER A 186 1.37 9.32 -1.48
N MET A 187 1.67 10.40 -2.20
CA MET A 187 0.75 11.52 -2.38
C MET A 187 -0.46 11.13 -3.23
N ALA A 188 -0.27 10.30 -4.27
CA ALA A 188 -1.37 9.71 -5.03
C ALA A 188 -2.27 8.85 -4.13
N ALA A 189 -1.69 7.99 -3.28
CA ALA A 189 -2.45 7.16 -2.35
C ALA A 189 -3.27 8.00 -1.38
N LEU A 190 -2.69 9.08 -0.84
CA LEU A 190 -3.39 10.04 0.02
C LEU A 190 -4.55 10.71 -0.73
N ALA A 191 -4.32 11.17 -1.95
CA ALA A 191 -5.33 11.81 -2.78
C ALA A 191 -6.49 10.87 -3.13
N MET A 192 -6.21 9.58 -3.37
CA MET A 192 -7.24 8.61 -3.76
C MET A 192 -8.03 8.08 -2.57
N ARG A 193 -7.42 7.97 -1.37
CA ARG A 193 -8.13 7.55 -0.16
C ARG A 193 -8.90 8.66 0.54
N GLN A 194 -8.48 9.92 0.44
CA GLN A 194 -9.15 11.01 1.14
C GLN A 194 -10.26 11.66 0.31
N SER A 195 -11.46 11.70 0.90
CA SER A 195 -12.66 12.27 0.27
C SER A 195 -12.82 13.79 0.47
N LYS A 196 -12.18 14.40 1.49
CA LYS A 196 -12.48 15.80 1.89
C LYS A 196 -11.26 16.72 1.92
N GLY A 197 -11.34 17.85 1.21
CA GLY A 197 -10.46 19.04 1.31
C GLY A 197 -9.02 18.90 0.82
N MET A 198 -8.38 17.77 1.09
CA MET A 198 -6.93 17.56 0.87
C MET A 198 -6.60 16.87 -0.45
N ARG A 199 -7.60 16.34 -1.16
CA ARG A 199 -7.43 15.63 -2.43
C ARG A 199 -6.75 16.49 -3.50
N GLY A 200 -7.16 17.76 -3.65
CA GLY A 200 -6.60 18.68 -4.64
C GLY A 200 -5.10 18.97 -4.41
N PRO A 201 -4.71 19.48 -3.23
CA PRO A 201 -3.31 19.71 -2.91
C PRO A 201 -2.45 18.44 -2.99
N ALA A 202 -2.97 17.30 -2.52
CA ALA A 202 -2.25 16.03 -2.61
C ALA A 202 -2.02 15.60 -4.06
N LEU A 203 -3.01 15.74 -4.92
CA LEU A 203 -2.92 15.41 -6.34
C LEU A 203 -1.89 16.28 -7.07
N LEU A 204 -1.90 17.60 -6.83
CA LEU A 204 -0.94 18.52 -7.45
C LEU A 204 0.51 18.14 -7.11
N ARG A 205 0.78 17.88 -5.83
CA ARG A 205 2.11 17.43 -5.37
C ARG A 205 2.47 16.04 -5.87
N ALA A 206 1.49 15.13 -5.98
CA ALA A 206 1.71 13.81 -6.57
C ALA A 206 2.23 13.94 -8.01
N GLN A 207 1.60 14.81 -8.81
CA GLN A 207 2.01 15.10 -10.19
C GLN A 207 3.39 15.77 -10.25
N GLU A 208 3.66 16.75 -9.38
CA GLU A 208 4.96 17.41 -9.30
C GLU A 208 6.09 16.41 -9.01
N HIS A 209 5.92 15.57 -7.98
CA HIS A 209 6.88 14.53 -7.66
C HIS A 209 6.99 13.50 -8.78
N HIS A 210 5.89 13.12 -9.44
CA HIS A 210 5.89 12.17 -10.54
C HIS A 210 6.72 12.67 -11.73
N VAL A 211 6.54 13.92 -12.16
CA VAL A 211 7.34 14.52 -13.25
C VAL A 211 8.82 14.58 -12.88
N ASN A 212 9.13 14.96 -11.64
CA ASN A 212 10.51 15.00 -11.17
C ASN A 212 11.12 13.59 -11.07
N ALA A 213 10.33 12.59 -10.64
CA ALA A 213 10.73 11.18 -10.59
C ALA A 213 11.02 10.64 -11.99
N LEU A 214 10.18 10.92 -13.00
CA LEU A 214 10.44 10.53 -14.39
C LEU A 214 11.76 11.09 -14.91
N ARG A 215 12.06 12.36 -14.61
CA ARG A 215 13.35 12.98 -14.98
C ARG A 215 14.52 12.29 -14.28
N ALA A 216 14.42 12.07 -12.97
CA ALA A 216 15.47 11.44 -12.17
C ALA A 216 15.71 9.97 -12.57
N VAL A 217 14.65 9.20 -12.83
CA VAL A 217 14.74 7.84 -13.37
C VAL A 217 15.35 7.86 -14.77
N GLY A 218 14.94 8.79 -15.64
CA GLY A 218 15.53 8.95 -16.98
C GLY A 218 17.05 9.20 -16.95
N GLN A 219 17.52 9.98 -15.98
CA GLN A 219 18.95 10.18 -15.75
C GLN A 219 19.62 8.89 -15.23
N ALA A 220 19.04 8.24 -14.23
CA ALA A 220 19.59 7.02 -13.64
C ALA A 220 19.69 5.87 -14.64
N ILE A 221 18.72 5.69 -15.53
CA ILE A 221 18.77 4.62 -16.56
C ILE A 221 19.73 4.93 -17.71
N SER A 222 20.10 6.20 -17.89
CA SER A 222 21.09 6.62 -18.90
C SER A 222 22.52 6.44 -18.42
N ASP A 223 22.71 6.31 -17.11
CA ASP A 223 24.00 6.08 -16.46
C ASP A 223 24.26 4.57 -16.29
N PRO A 224 25.37 4.02 -16.82
CA PRO A 224 25.68 2.58 -16.74
C PRO A 224 25.84 2.01 -15.32
N GLU A 225 26.20 2.84 -14.33
CA GLU A 225 26.34 2.41 -12.94
C GLU A 225 24.99 2.50 -12.21
N GLU A 226 24.27 3.61 -12.36
CA GLU A 226 22.98 3.80 -11.67
C GLU A 226 21.87 2.89 -12.20
N VAL A 227 21.93 2.44 -13.45
CA VAL A 227 20.96 1.46 -13.98
C VAL A 227 21.09 0.07 -13.31
N ASP A 228 22.27 -0.28 -12.78
CA ASP A 228 22.50 -1.53 -12.04
C ASP A 228 22.06 -1.43 -10.57
N ASN A 229 21.78 -0.21 -10.09
CA ASN A 229 21.39 0.06 -8.70
C ASN A 229 19.97 -0.45 -8.39
N ASP A 230 19.83 -1.14 -7.26
CA ASP A 230 18.54 -1.62 -6.73
C ASP A 230 17.50 -0.50 -6.62
N GLN A 231 17.92 0.69 -6.18
CA GLN A 231 16.99 1.80 -5.96
C GLN A 231 16.40 2.33 -7.28
N THR A 232 17.10 2.19 -8.41
CA THR A 232 16.58 2.53 -9.74
C THR A 232 15.44 1.59 -10.12
N LEU A 233 15.61 0.28 -9.90
CA LEU A 233 14.53 -0.69 -10.10
C LEU A 233 13.35 -0.40 -9.15
N GLY A 234 13.63 -0.08 -7.89
CA GLY A 234 12.62 0.31 -6.90
C GLY A 234 11.82 1.53 -7.35
N ALA A 235 12.48 2.55 -7.91
CA ALA A 235 11.85 3.76 -8.41
C ALA A 235 10.88 3.46 -9.56
N VAL A 236 11.30 2.63 -10.52
CA VAL A 236 10.44 2.20 -11.64
C VAL A 236 9.21 1.43 -11.14
N LEU A 237 9.38 0.55 -10.14
CA LEU A 237 8.28 -0.20 -9.53
C LEU A 237 7.32 0.70 -8.72
N MET A 238 7.83 1.78 -8.12
CA MET A 238 6.99 2.80 -7.48
C MET A 238 6.20 3.62 -8.49
N LEU A 239 6.79 3.95 -9.66
CA LEU A 239 6.08 4.61 -10.76
C LEU A 239 5.01 3.70 -11.36
N ALA A 240 5.28 2.40 -11.52
CA ALA A 240 4.23 1.44 -11.88
C ALA A 240 3.06 1.48 -10.87
N PHE A 241 3.36 1.50 -9.57
CA PHE A 241 2.32 1.62 -8.54
C PHE A 241 1.54 2.93 -8.65
N TYR A 242 2.23 4.06 -8.90
CA TYR A 242 1.60 5.35 -9.12
C TYR A 242 0.52 5.26 -10.21
N GLU A 243 0.83 4.60 -11.34
CA GLU A 243 -0.14 4.36 -12.41
C GLU A 243 -1.32 3.50 -11.95
N THR A 244 -1.10 2.46 -11.15
CA THR A 244 -2.18 1.64 -10.59
C THR A 244 -3.15 2.45 -9.71
N LEU A 245 -2.66 3.46 -8.99
CA LEU A 245 -3.51 4.33 -8.17
C LEU A 245 -4.26 5.37 -8.98
N MET A 246 -3.62 5.92 -10.01
CA MET A 246 -4.06 7.12 -10.72
C MET A 246 -4.84 6.83 -12.01
N SER A 247 -4.45 5.80 -12.73
CA SER A 247 -4.96 5.50 -14.07
C SER A 247 -6.25 4.67 -13.98
N LYS A 248 -7.34 5.22 -14.52
CA LYS A 248 -8.67 4.59 -14.55
C LYS A 248 -9.12 4.14 -15.94
N ASP A 249 -8.61 4.79 -16.99
CA ASP A 249 -9.07 4.58 -18.37
C ASP A 249 -8.02 3.84 -19.22
N SER A 250 -6.84 3.58 -18.67
CA SER A 250 -5.73 2.93 -19.36
C SER A 250 -4.88 2.11 -18.39
N ILE A 251 -4.29 1.03 -18.91
CA ILE A 251 -3.27 0.23 -18.25
C ILE A 251 -1.91 0.28 -18.95
N LYS A 252 -1.80 1.03 -20.06
CA LYS A 252 -0.60 1.06 -20.91
C LYS A 252 0.61 1.62 -20.17
N GLU A 253 0.42 2.67 -19.39
CA GLU A 253 1.44 3.36 -18.61
C GLU A 253 2.04 2.41 -17.56
N TYR A 254 1.18 1.69 -16.84
CA TYR A 254 1.58 0.63 -15.92
C TYR A 254 2.40 -0.47 -16.63
N ILE A 255 1.92 -0.94 -17.78
CA ILE A 255 2.61 -1.96 -18.60
C ILE A 255 3.97 -1.45 -19.09
N HIS A 256 4.10 -0.18 -19.49
CA HIS A 256 5.37 0.40 -19.91
C HIS A 256 6.39 0.44 -18.77
N HIS A 257 5.98 0.84 -17.56
CA HIS A 257 6.87 0.79 -16.40
C HIS A 257 7.30 -0.65 -16.08
N LEU A 258 6.39 -1.62 -16.19
CA LEU A 258 6.73 -3.03 -16.02
C LEU A 258 7.70 -3.56 -17.08
N LYS A 259 7.51 -3.21 -18.36
CA LYS A 259 8.45 -3.53 -19.44
C LYS A 259 9.84 -2.95 -19.13
N GLY A 260 9.90 -1.71 -18.65
CA GLY A 260 11.13 -1.07 -18.18
C GLY A 260 11.79 -1.80 -17.00
N ALA A 261 11.02 -2.11 -15.95
CA ALA A 261 11.51 -2.85 -14.78
C ALA A 261 12.05 -4.23 -15.18
N ALA A 262 11.34 -4.94 -16.04
CA ALA A 262 11.74 -6.25 -16.52
C ALA A 262 13.00 -6.17 -17.39
N LYS A 263 13.18 -5.09 -18.17
CA LYS A 263 14.42 -4.84 -18.92
C LYS A 263 15.61 -4.59 -17.98
N ILE A 264 15.44 -3.79 -16.92
CA ILE A 264 16.46 -3.57 -15.89
C ILE A 264 16.85 -4.91 -15.27
N VAL A 265 15.88 -5.71 -14.83
CA VAL A 265 16.12 -7.06 -14.29
C VAL A 265 16.92 -7.93 -15.28
N GLN A 266 16.58 -7.89 -16.56
CA GLN A 266 17.31 -8.63 -17.60
C GLN A 266 18.77 -8.19 -17.71
N MET A 267 19.03 -6.88 -17.67
CA MET A 267 20.39 -6.31 -17.77
C MET A 267 21.24 -6.67 -16.55
N ARG A 268 20.65 -6.56 -15.35
CA ARG A 268 21.32 -6.87 -14.07
C ARG A 268 21.64 -8.37 -13.93
N GLY A 269 20.83 -9.24 -14.54
CA GLY A 269 21.04 -10.68 -14.51
C GLY A 269 21.08 -11.24 -13.08
N ARG A 270 22.05 -12.11 -12.77
CA ARG A 270 22.16 -12.76 -11.45
C ARG A 270 22.44 -11.79 -10.29
N LYS A 271 22.97 -10.59 -10.58
CA LYS A 271 23.22 -9.55 -9.55
C LYS A 271 21.94 -9.13 -8.84
N CYS A 272 20.78 -9.24 -9.48
CA CYS A 272 19.48 -9.01 -8.83
C CYS A 272 19.28 -9.87 -7.58
N LEU A 273 20.00 -10.99 -7.45
CA LEU A 273 19.82 -11.95 -6.38
C LEU A 273 20.87 -11.81 -5.26
N GLU A 274 21.76 -10.83 -5.32
CA GLU A 274 22.84 -10.65 -4.33
C GLU A 274 22.34 -10.00 -3.05
N THR A 275 21.50 -8.97 -3.16
CA THR A 275 20.90 -8.23 -2.04
C THR A 275 19.51 -8.78 -1.69
N ASP A 276 19.07 -8.55 -0.44
CA ASP A 276 17.70 -8.91 -0.03
C ASP A 276 16.65 -8.03 -0.73
N GLU A 277 16.97 -6.75 -0.96
CA GLU A 277 16.13 -5.78 -1.68
C GLU A 277 15.99 -6.18 -3.16
N GLY A 278 17.10 -6.52 -3.81
CA GLY A 278 17.13 -6.99 -5.20
C GLY A 278 16.31 -8.25 -5.40
N ARG A 279 16.47 -9.26 -4.52
CA ARG A 279 15.67 -10.51 -4.54
C ARG A 279 14.18 -10.24 -4.45
N GLU A 280 13.80 -9.35 -3.53
CA GLU A 280 12.41 -8.96 -3.35
C GLU A 280 11.83 -8.26 -4.60
N MET A 281 12.53 -7.26 -5.13
CA MET A 281 12.09 -6.52 -6.31
C MET A 281 12.08 -7.37 -7.57
N PHE A 282 13.02 -8.30 -7.69
CA PHE A 282 13.03 -9.31 -8.75
C PHE A 282 11.76 -10.18 -8.70
N ALA A 283 11.45 -10.76 -7.54
CA ALA A 283 10.26 -11.56 -7.35
C ALA A 283 8.96 -10.75 -7.58
N MET A 284 8.95 -9.48 -7.16
CA MET A 284 7.82 -8.57 -7.38
C MET A 284 7.63 -8.27 -8.86
N THR A 285 8.69 -7.89 -9.58
CA THR A 285 8.67 -7.62 -11.03
C THR A 285 8.11 -8.83 -11.77
N ARG A 286 8.64 -10.02 -11.51
CA ARG A 286 8.13 -11.28 -12.08
C ARG A 286 6.63 -11.45 -11.85
N ASN A 287 6.19 -11.37 -10.59
CA ASN A 287 4.79 -11.67 -10.25
C ASN A 287 3.84 -10.68 -10.96
N GLN A 288 4.24 -9.42 -11.09
CA GLN A 288 3.48 -8.41 -11.82
C GLN A 288 3.48 -8.68 -13.33
N CYS A 289 4.61 -9.07 -13.93
CA CYS A 289 4.68 -9.50 -15.33
C CYS A 289 3.77 -10.71 -15.62
N LEU A 290 3.77 -11.71 -14.73
CA LEU A 290 2.88 -12.87 -14.85
C LEU A 290 1.40 -12.48 -14.77
N SER A 291 1.06 -11.52 -13.91
CA SER A 291 -0.32 -11.02 -13.76
C SER A 291 -0.79 -10.32 -15.04
N VAL A 292 0.04 -9.46 -15.63
CA VAL A 292 -0.22 -8.81 -16.91
C VAL A 292 -0.34 -9.83 -18.04
N GLN A 293 0.58 -10.79 -18.12
CA GLN A 293 0.53 -11.85 -19.12
C GLN A 293 -0.77 -12.65 -19.02
N ASN A 294 -1.21 -12.97 -17.79
CA ASN A 294 -2.42 -13.75 -17.57
C ASN A 294 -3.68 -13.04 -18.09
N VAL A 295 -3.76 -11.71 -17.99
CA VAL A 295 -4.93 -10.93 -18.42
C VAL A 295 -4.85 -10.49 -19.89
N PHE A 296 -3.72 -9.94 -20.32
CA PHE A 296 -3.60 -9.24 -21.62
C PHE A 296 -2.86 -10.03 -22.69
N LYS A 297 -2.21 -11.15 -22.33
CA LYS A 297 -1.40 -11.97 -23.25
C LYS A 297 -0.26 -11.19 -23.95
N GLU A 298 0.34 -10.23 -23.25
CA GLU A 298 1.45 -9.37 -23.73
C GLU A 298 2.76 -10.15 -23.99
N ALA A 299 2.96 -10.61 -25.23
CA ALA A 299 4.08 -11.47 -25.63
C ALA A 299 5.49 -10.91 -25.30
N GLU A 300 5.68 -9.60 -25.21
CA GLU A 300 6.97 -8.98 -24.84
C GLU A 300 7.37 -9.26 -23.38
N MET A 301 6.43 -9.69 -22.53
CA MET A 301 6.68 -10.03 -21.13
C MET A 301 7.30 -11.43 -20.92
N SER A 302 7.65 -12.13 -22.01
CA SER A 302 8.05 -13.54 -22.06
C SER A 302 9.52 -13.83 -21.72
N GLY A 303 10.41 -12.86 -21.94
CA GLY A 303 11.87 -13.03 -21.88
C GLY A 303 12.49 -13.18 -20.49
N TYR A 304 11.68 -13.22 -19.42
CA TYR A 304 12.14 -13.10 -18.03
C TYR A 304 12.06 -14.41 -17.23
N SER A 305 11.49 -15.46 -17.82
CA SER A 305 11.23 -16.75 -17.15
C SER A 305 12.50 -17.55 -16.81
N TRP A 306 13.64 -17.27 -17.47
CA TRP A 306 14.90 -18.03 -17.29
C TRP A 306 15.67 -17.68 -16.01
N LEU A 307 15.51 -16.46 -15.47
CA LEU A 307 16.27 -16.03 -14.28
C LEU A 307 15.78 -16.72 -12.97
N LEU A 308 14.67 -17.45 -13.07
CA LEU A 308 13.88 -17.94 -11.94
C LEU A 308 14.24 -19.31 -11.42
N TYR A 309 14.93 -20.11 -12.23
CA TYR A 309 15.31 -21.45 -11.82
C TYR A 309 16.23 -21.45 -10.59
N ASN A 310 16.94 -20.35 -10.32
CA ASN A 310 17.92 -20.25 -9.22
C ASN A 310 17.35 -19.77 -7.88
N GLU A 311 16.27 -18.99 -7.82
CA GLU A 311 15.75 -18.45 -6.55
C GLU A 311 14.72 -19.38 -5.87
N ALA A 312 14.04 -20.22 -6.66
CA ALA A 312 13.04 -21.17 -6.17
C ALA A 312 13.62 -22.31 -5.31
N VAL A 313 14.94 -22.48 -5.30
CA VAL A 313 15.66 -23.57 -4.63
C VAL A 313 15.57 -23.48 -3.09
N GLN A 314 15.21 -22.34 -2.51
CA GLN A 314 15.32 -22.10 -1.07
C GLN A 314 13.99 -21.98 -0.29
N ARG A 315 12.80 -22.15 -0.89
CA ARG A 315 11.52 -21.86 -0.21
C ARG A 315 10.44 -22.95 -0.30
N SER A 316 9.59 -23.01 0.73
CA SER A 316 8.57 -24.03 1.02
C SER A 316 7.37 -24.14 0.05
N ASN A 317 7.39 -23.49 -1.12
CA ASN A 317 6.27 -23.48 -2.08
C ASN A 317 6.76 -23.59 -3.53
N ARG A 318 7.83 -24.36 -3.75
CA ARG A 318 8.49 -24.55 -5.05
C ARG A 318 7.52 -25.02 -6.14
N SER A 319 6.73 -26.05 -5.86
CA SER A 319 5.82 -26.66 -6.84
C SER A 319 4.83 -25.66 -7.43
N THR A 320 4.21 -24.82 -6.59
CA THR A 320 3.26 -23.80 -7.06
C THR A 320 3.91 -22.75 -7.94
N VAL A 321 5.11 -22.28 -7.59
CA VAL A 321 5.83 -21.28 -8.39
C VAL A 321 6.26 -21.88 -9.72
N ASP A 322 6.84 -23.08 -9.70
CA ASP A 322 7.32 -23.78 -10.89
C ASP A 322 6.16 -24.04 -11.88
N ILE A 323 5.02 -24.55 -11.39
CA ILE A 323 3.84 -24.81 -12.23
C ILE A 323 3.31 -23.52 -12.87
N ASN A 324 3.25 -22.41 -12.13
CA ASN A 324 2.79 -21.12 -12.67
C ASN A 324 3.74 -20.59 -13.76
N LEU A 325 5.05 -20.77 -13.60
CA LEU A 325 6.03 -20.34 -14.59
C LEU A 325 5.98 -21.17 -15.87
N ILE A 326 5.93 -22.49 -15.73
CA ILE A 326 5.82 -23.40 -16.88
C ILE A 326 4.48 -23.15 -17.61
N CYS A 327 3.39 -22.92 -16.86
CA CYS A 327 2.10 -22.53 -17.43
C CYS A 327 2.24 -21.28 -18.31
N SER A 328 2.86 -20.22 -17.81
CA SER A 328 3.09 -18.99 -18.57
C SER A 328 3.95 -19.23 -19.82
N GLN A 329 5.02 -20.03 -19.73
CA GLN A 329 5.87 -20.37 -20.87
C GLN A 329 5.12 -21.12 -21.96
N VAL A 330 4.29 -22.10 -21.59
CA VAL A 330 3.49 -22.86 -22.56
C VAL A 330 2.45 -21.97 -23.22
N GLN A 331 1.78 -21.09 -22.46
CA GLN A 331 0.85 -20.10 -23.00
C GLN A 331 1.51 -19.21 -24.06
N GLN A 332 2.70 -18.66 -23.76
CA GLN A 332 3.44 -17.83 -24.71
C GLN A 332 3.84 -18.61 -25.96
N GLY A 333 4.26 -19.87 -25.82
CA GLY A 333 4.56 -20.74 -26.94
C GLY A 333 3.37 -20.90 -27.89
N ILE A 334 2.18 -21.09 -27.32
CA ILE A 334 0.91 -21.23 -28.06
C ILE A 334 0.51 -19.90 -28.72
N ASP A 335 0.52 -18.80 -27.96
CA ASP A 335 0.16 -17.46 -28.49
C ASP A 335 1.09 -17.03 -29.65
N ASN A 336 2.38 -17.38 -29.57
CA ASN A 336 3.35 -17.13 -30.64
C ASN A 336 3.05 -17.92 -31.93
N ILE A 337 2.52 -19.13 -31.82
CA ILE A 337 2.12 -19.92 -32.99
C ILE A 337 0.84 -19.34 -33.58
N ILE A 338 -0.18 -19.11 -32.75
CA ILE A 338 -1.48 -18.58 -33.16
C ILE A 338 -1.32 -17.22 -33.86
N SER A 339 -0.46 -16.33 -33.35
CA SER A 339 -0.25 -15.00 -33.94
C SER A 339 0.48 -15.01 -35.28
N LYS A 340 1.36 -16.01 -35.53
CA LYS A 340 2.18 -16.07 -36.75
C LYS A 340 1.56 -16.91 -37.86
N ALA A 341 0.80 -17.95 -37.51
CA ALA A 341 0.27 -18.90 -38.48
C ALA A 341 -1.08 -18.42 -39.06
N ARG A 342 -1.06 -17.62 -40.14
CA ARG A 342 -2.26 -17.38 -40.97
C ARG A 342 -2.76 -18.66 -41.65
N GLN A 343 -1.86 -19.63 -41.86
CA GLN A 343 -2.17 -20.98 -42.31
C GLN A 343 -1.30 -21.98 -41.51
N PRO A 344 -1.87 -23.12 -41.08
CA PRO A 344 -1.16 -24.09 -40.24
C PRO A 344 -0.14 -24.89 -41.06
N THR A 345 1.15 -24.61 -40.87
CA THR A 345 2.23 -25.43 -41.47
C THR A 345 2.38 -26.76 -40.71
N PRO A 346 2.89 -27.84 -41.34
CA PRO A 346 3.12 -29.12 -40.66
C PRO A 346 3.98 -28.98 -39.38
N GLU A 347 5.02 -28.15 -39.43
CA GLU A 347 5.90 -27.85 -38.29
C GLU A 347 5.17 -27.12 -37.15
N ALA A 348 4.30 -26.16 -37.49
CA ALA A 348 3.50 -25.44 -36.50
C ALA A 348 2.47 -26.36 -35.82
N ILE A 349 1.88 -27.28 -36.60
CA ILE A 349 0.96 -28.30 -36.10
C ILE A 349 1.66 -29.23 -35.11
N GLU A 350 2.83 -29.78 -35.48
CA GLU A 350 3.60 -30.68 -34.61
C GLU A 350 3.98 -29.99 -33.29
N LYS A 351 4.46 -28.74 -33.37
CA LYS A 351 4.79 -27.95 -32.19
C LYS A 351 3.57 -27.63 -31.32
N MET A 352 2.41 -27.38 -31.93
CA MET A 352 1.16 -27.15 -31.19
C MET A 352 0.72 -28.42 -30.43
N ILE A 353 0.82 -29.59 -31.05
CA ILE A 353 0.55 -30.89 -30.39
C ILE A 353 1.50 -31.11 -29.21
N GLU A 354 2.80 -30.82 -29.38
CA GLU A 354 3.78 -30.90 -28.29
C GLU A 354 3.40 -29.98 -27.12
N LEU A 355 3.00 -28.74 -27.41
CA LEU A 355 2.57 -27.77 -26.40
C LEU A 355 1.27 -28.19 -25.71
N LEU A 356 0.31 -28.76 -26.44
CA LEU A 356 -0.91 -29.32 -25.84
C LEU A 356 -0.60 -30.48 -24.89
N GLY A 357 0.33 -31.36 -25.27
CA GLY A 357 0.82 -32.43 -24.40
C GLY A 357 1.45 -31.88 -23.10
N LYS A 358 2.18 -30.76 -23.17
CA LYS A 358 2.70 -30.06 -21.98
C LYS A 358 1.56 -29.46 -21.14
N CYS A 359 0.53 -28.88 -21.77
CA CYS A 359 -0.64 -28.39 -21.06
C CYS A 359 -1.36 -29.50 -20.28
N ARG A 360 -1.61 -30.66 -20.91
CA ARG A 360 -2.26 -31.81 -20.25
C ARG A 360 -1.50 -32.29 -19.02
N LYS A 361 -0.16 -32.34 -19.10
CA LYS A 361 0.69 -32.65 -17.94
C LYS A 361 0.55 -31.61 -16.82
N LEU A 362 0.59 -30.31 -17.15
CA LEU A 362 0.40 -29.25 -16.16
C LEU A 362 -0.98 -29.27 -15.52
N GLU A 363 -2.02 -29.57 -16.31
CA GLU A 363 -3.39 -29.66 -15.83
C GLU A 363 -3.52 -30.78 -14.79
N TYR A 364 -2.89 -31.94 -15.05
CA TYR A 364 -2.79 -33.01 -14.07
C TYR A 364 -2.09 -32.55 -12.79
N GLU A 365 -0.96 -31.85 -12.88
CA GLU A 365 -0.25 -31.30 -11.71
C GLU A 365 -1.10 -30.31 -10.91
N PHE A 366 -1.87 -29.44 -11.58
CA PHE A 366 -2.81 -28.54 -10.91
C PHE A 366 -3.92 -29.29 -10.17
N ARG A 367 -4.42 -30.41 -10.71
CA ARG A 367 -5.38 -31.26 -10.00
C ARG A 367 -4.76 -31.88 -8.75
N GLN A 368 -3.52 -32.38 -8.85
CA GLN A 368 -2.82 -33.00 -7.72
C GLN A 368 -2.55 -31.99 -6.59
N LEU A 369 -2.27 -30.72 -6.91
CA LEU A 369 -2.14 -29.66 -5.90
C LEU A 369 -3.38 -29.50 -5.01
N ARG A 370 -4.57 -29.90 -5.46
CA ARG A 370 -5.78 -29.88 -4.62
C ARG A 370 -5.68 -30.86 -3.44
N ALA A 371 -4.96 -31.96 -3.62
CA ALA A 371 -4.78 -33.00 -2.61
C ALA A 371 -3.52 -32.78 -1.74
N ASN A 372 -2.96 -31.57 -1.73
CA ASN A 372 -1.76 -31.26 -0.95
C ASN A 372 -2.00 -31.55 0.55
N PRO A 373 -1.18 -32.39 1.20
CA PRO A 373 -1.39 -32.81 2.57
C PRO A 373 -1.01 -31.74 3.60
N ASN A 374 -0.38 -30.63 3.19
CA ASN A 374 0.00 -29.56 4.10
C ASN A 374 -1.25 -28.93 4.75
N PRO A 375 -1.40 -28.97 6.09
CA PRO A 375 -2.56 -28.38 6.77
C PRO A 375 -2.75 -26.87 6.49
N GLN A 376 -1.66 -26.13 6.22
CA GLN A 376 -1.72 -24.70 5.90
C GLN A 376 -2.30 -24.42 4.50
N TRP A 377 -2.29 -25.42 3.61
CA TRP A 377 -2.89 -25.36 2.27
C TRP A 377 -4.40 -25.64 2.29
N LYS A 378 -4.94 -26.04 3.44
CA LYS A 378 -6.37 -26.30 3.55
C LYS A 378 -7.14 -24.99 3.44
N VAL A 379 -8.06 -24.93 2.47
CA VAL A 379 -9.07 -23.88 2.38
C VAL A 379 -10.23 -24.26 3.30
N GLU A 380 -10.58 -23.38 4.23
CA GLU A 380 -11.69 -23.60 5.13
C GLU A 380 -12.89 -22.73 4.74
N VAL A 381 -14.09 -23.27 4.88
CA VAL A 381 -15.32 -22.49 4.71
C VAL A 381 -15.56 -21.72 6.02
N ALA A 382 -15.53 -20.40 5.94
CA ALA A 382 -15.83 -19.50 7.04
C ALA A 382 -17.33 -19.42 7.29
N GLU A 383 -18.10 -19.33 6.20
CA GLU A 383 -19.54 -19.14 6.22
C GLU A 383 -20.15 -19.75 4.94
N TRP A 384 -21.42 -20.14 5.02
CA TRP A 384 -22.24 -20.47 3.87
C TRP A 384 -23.40 -19.47 3.76
N VAL A 385 -23.45 -18.73 2.66
CA VAL A 385 -24.44 -17.68 2.40
C VAL A 385 -25.56 -18.25 1.55
N PHE A 386 -26.82 -18.06 1.96
CA PHE A 386 -27.99 -18.58 1.26
C PHE A 386 -28.84 -17.44 0.68
N ASN A 387 -29.53 -17.72 -0.42
CA ASN A 387 -30.63 -16.89 -0.95
C ASN A 387 -30.27 -15.41 -1.17
N ARG A 388 -29.09 -15.11 -1.76
CA ARG A 388 -28.77 -13.73 -2.16
C ARG A 388 -29.72 -13.27 -3.25
N THR A 389 -30.37 -12.13 -3.04
CA THR A 389 -31.22 -11.49 -4.04
C THR A 389 -30.34 -10.80 -5.10
N ASP A 390 -30.89 -10.64 -6.29
CA ASP A 390 -30.19 -9.95 -7.38
C ASP A 390 -30.22 -8.43 -7.25
N GLU A 391 -31.07 -7.86 -6.38
CA GLU A 391 -31.29 -6.42 -6.28
C GLU A 391 -30.00 -5.67 -5.90
N GLU A 392 -29.22 -6.20 -4.94
CA GLU A 392 -28.06 -5.52 -4.34
C GLU A 392 -26.73 -6.27 -4.53
N LEU A 393 -26.69 -7.24 -5.45
CA LEU A 393 -25.55 -8.16 -5.61
C LEU A 393 -24.19 -7.46 -5.84
N ASP A 394 -24.19 -6.27 -6.45
CA ASP A 394 -22.98 -5.47 -6.68
C ASP A 394 -22.46 -4.75 -5.43
N THR A 395 -23.30 -4.52 -4.42
CA THR A 395 -22.88 -3.90 -3.16
C THR A 395 -22.56 -4.90 -2.07
N GLU A 396 -23.02 -6.14 -2.19
CA GLU A 396 -22.84 -7.18 -1.18
C GLU A 396 -21.37 -7.64 -1.02
N PRO A 397 -20.88 -7.87 0.22
CA PRO A 397 -19.51 -8.28 0.48
C PRO A 397 -19.24 -9.75 0.12
N THR A 398 -20.28 -10.55 -0.04
CA THR A 398 -20.23 -12.00 -0.28
C THR A 398 -21.19 -12.39 -1.39
N PHE A 399 -20.81 -13.39 -2.17
CA PHE A 399 -21.70 -14.08 -3.10
C PHE A 399 -22.50 -15.17 -2.38
N GLU A 400 -23.51 -15.74 -3.03
CA GLU A 400 -24.19 -16.94 -2.52
C GLU A 400 -23.25 -18.16 -2.54
N GLY A 401 -23.40 -19.05 -1.57
CA GLY A 401 -22.58 -20.25 -1.42
C GLY A 401 -21.43 -20.07 -0.42
N GLN A 402 -20.29 -20.67 -0.73
CA GLN A 402 -19.16 -20.77 0.20
C GLN A 402 -18.41 -19.43 0.30
N VAL A 403 -18.04 -19.07 1.52
CA VAL A 403 -17.10 -17.98 1.79
C VAL A 403 -15.85 -18.59 2.42
N PHE A 404 -14.70 -18.36 1.80
CA PHE A 404 -13.44 -18.95 2.26
C PHE A 404 -12.72 -18.11 3.30
N LYS A 405 -12.07 -18.81 4.23
CA LYS A 405 -10.99 -18.28 5.07
C LYS A 405 -9.71 -19.07 4.80
N PHE A 406 -8.60 -18.39 5.00
CA PHE A 406 -7.26 -18.94 4.79
C PHE A 406 -6.45 -18.82 6.07
N PHE A 407 -5.43 -19.67 6.20
CA PHE A 407 -4.52 -19.66 7.34
C PHE A 407 -3.87 -18.28 7.55
N ASN A 408 -3.44 -17.63 6.46
CA ASN A 408 -2.92 -16.27 6.45
C ASN A 408 -3.00 -15.67 5.04
N LEU A 409 -2.71 -14.36 4.92
CA LEU A 409 -2.73 -13.66 3.63
C LEU A 409 -1.80 -14.28 2.59
N PRO A 410 -0.52 -14.64 2.88
CA PRO A 410 0.34 -15.31 1.91
C PRO A 410 -0.24 -16.63 1.35
N MET A 411 -0.93 -17.42 2.17
CA MET A 411 -1.58 -18.64 1.69
C MET A 411 -2.80 -18.34 0.82
N ALA A 412 -3.60 -17.34 1.21
CA ALA A 412 -4.69 -16.86 0.37
C ALA A 412 -4.19 -16.41 -1.02
N VAL A 413 -3.08 -15.65 -1.07
CA VAL A 413 -2.45 -15.21 -2.32
C VAL A 413 -2.03 -16.40 -3.18
N LEU A 414 -1.41 -17.42 -2.58
CA LEU A 414 -0.97 -18.60 -3.31
C LEU A 414 -2.15 -19.35 -3.93
N HIS A 415 -3.26 -19.52 -3.20
CA HIS A 415 -4.48 -20.10 -3.75
C HIS A 415 -5.03 -19.29 -4.92
N LEU A 416 -5.20 -17.97 -4.77
CA LEU A 416 -5.71 -17.10 -5.84
C LEU A 416 -4.86 -17.19 -7.11
N VAL A 417 -3.54 -17.10 -6.97
CA VAL A 417 -2.63 -17.20 -8.12
C VAL A 417 -2.73 -18.58 -8.76
N THR A 418 -2.75 -19.67 -7.98
CA THR A 418 -2.92 -21.03 -8.51
C THR A 418 -4.23 -21.19 -9.27
N TRP A 419 -5.36 -20.69 -8.73
CA TRP A 419 -6.66 -20.77 -9.40
C TRP A 419 -6.70 -19.98 -10.70
N CYS A 420 -6.15 -18.77 -10.70
CA CYS A 420 -6.07 -17.94 -11.91
C CYS A 420 -5.20 -18.59 -12.99
N SER A 421 -4.05 -19.16 -12.61
CA SER A 421 -3.18 -19.84 -13.56
C SER A 421 -3.81 -21.12 -14.11
N HIS A 422 -4.52 -21.89 -13.28
CA HIS A 422 -5.24 -23.08 -13.72
C HIS A 422 -6.39 -22.72 -14.68
N LEU A 423 -7.16 -21.69 -14.36
CA LEU A 423 -8.22 -21.17 -15.23
C LEU A 423 -7.65 -20.73 -16.59
N ASN A 424 -6.55 -19.99 -16.59
CA ASN A 424 -5.87 -19.57 -17.82
C ASN A 424 -5.29 -20.76 -18.61
N LEU A 425 -4.74 -21.78 -17.93
CA LEU A 425 -4.26 -23.00 -18.58
C LEU A 425 -5.40 -23.68 -19.35
N ILE A 426 -6.57 -23.83 -18.71
CA ILE A 426 -7.74 -24.46 -19.34
C ILE A 426 -8.19 -23.64 -20.57
N THR A 427 -8.30 -22.32 -20.46
CA THR A 427 -8.60 -21.46 -21.61
C THR A 427 -7.57 -21.62 -22.74
N THR A 428 -6.29 -21.73 -22.40
CA THR A 428 -5.22 -21.98 -23.37
C THR A 428 -5.33 -23.35 -24.03
N MET A 429 -5.69 -24.40 -23.27
CA MET A 429 -5.96 -25.72 -23.83
C MET A 429 -7.12 -25.69 -24.83
N MET A 430 -8.21 -24.99 -24.49
CA MET A 430 -9.36 -24.83 -25.40
C MET A 430 -8.97 -24.10 -26.69
N ARG A 431 -8.17 -23.02 -26.59
CA ARG A 431 -7.68 -22.27 -27.76
C ARG A 431 -6.74 -23.12 -28.63
N CYS A 432 -5.84 -23.88 -28.00
CA CYS A 432 -4.95 -24.81 -28.69
C CYS A 432 -5.74 -25.87 -29.46
N SER A 433 -6.73 -26.49 -28.81
CA SER A 433 -7.61 -27.49 -29.42
C SER A 433 -8.39 -26.92 -30.60
N SER A 434 -9.00 -25.74 -30.43
CA SER A 434 -9.73 -25.06 -31.50
C SER A 434 -8.83 -24.74 -32.70
N TRP A 435 -7.59 -24.31 -32.46
CA TRP A 435 -6.62 -24.06 -33.53
C TRP A 435 -6.24 -25.36 -34.26
N LEU A 436 -5.98 -26.46 -33.55
CA LEU A 436 -5.70 -27.77 -34.15
C LEU A 436 -6.87 -28.31 -34.98
N ALA A 437 -8.10 -28.14 -34.48
CA ALA A 437 -9.31 -28.50 -35.22
C ALA A 437 -9.42 -27.71 -36.54
N SER A 438 -9.09 -26.41 -36.54
CA SER A 438 -9.05 -25.60 -37.76
C SER A 438 -7.98 -26.05 -38.76
N ALA A 439 -6.95 -26.76 -38.28
CA ALA A 439 -5.90 -27.37 -39.09
C ALA A 439 -6.22 -28.80 -39.56
N GLY A 440 -7.44 -29.30 -39.33
CA GLY A 440 -7.86 -30.65 -39.71
C GLY A 440 -7.24 -31.75 -38.84
N ARG A 441 -6.85 -31.44 -37.60
CA ARG A 441 -6.32 -32.41 -36.63
C ARG A 441 -7.24 -32.50 -35.42
N GLU A 442 -7.34 -33.68 -34.83
CA GLU A 442 -7.98 -33.85 -33.53
C GLU A 442 -7.16 -33.10 -32.47
N GLY A 443 -7.84 -32.23 -31.71
CA GLY A 443 -7.24 -31.39 -30.68
C GLY A 443 -7.40 -32.01 -29.29
N LEU A 444 -8.62 -31.94 -28.76
CA LEU A 444 -9.05 -32.75 -27.60
C LEU A 444 -9.70 -34.01 -28.15
N ASP A 445 -9.29 -35.15 -27.62
CA ASP A 445 -9.54 -36.47 -28.23
C ASP A 445 -10.95 -37.01 -27.86
N ASP A 446 -11.67 -36.36 -26.93
CA ASP A 446 -12.97 -36.83 -26.39
C ASP A 446 -13.87 -35.65 -25.93
N ILE A 447 -15.20 -35.79 -26.13
CA ILE A 447 -16.23 -34.90 -25.56
C ILE A 447 -16.10 -34.87 -24.03
N ASP A 448 -15.73 -35.99 -23.41
CA ASP A 448 -15.55 -36.10 -21.97
C ASP A 448 -14.40 -35.22 -21.43
N GLU A 449 -13.28 -35.11 -22.17
CA GLU A 449 -12.14 -34.25 -21.80
C GLU A 449 -12.57 -32.77 -21.83
N TYR A 450 -13.32 -32.37 -22.86
CA TYR A 450 -13.85 -31.02 -22.99
C TYR A 450 -14.80 -30.68 -21.82
N GLU A 451 -15.78 -31.53 -21.52
CA GLU A 451 -16.71 -31.29 -20.42
C GLU A 451 -16.00 -31.22 -19.07
N GLN A 452 -15.01 -32.08 -18.84
CA GLN A 452 -14.21 -32.05 -17.61
C GLN A 452 -13.46 -30.72 -17.44
N LEU A 453 -12.86 -30.21 -18.52
CA LEU A 453 -12.17 -28.92 -18.52
C LEU A 453 -13.14 -27.76 -18.23
N VAL A 454 -14.33 -27.74 -18.84
CA VAL A 454 -15.36 -26.72 -18.57
C VAL A 454 -15.81 -26.74 -17.11
N ARG A 455 -16.09 -27.92 -16.55
CA ARG A 455 -16.45 -28.08 -15.13
C ARG A 455 -15.32 -27.60 -14.21
N SER A 456 -14.08 -27.95 -14.54
CA SER A 456 -12.89 -27.53 -13.79
C SER A 456 -12.69 -26.01 -13.82
N ALA A 457 -12.88 -25.38 -14.98
CA ALA A 457 -12.76 -23.93 -15.14
C ALA A 457 -13.87 -23.18 -14.38
N SER A 458 -15.11 -23.67 -14.44
CA SER A 458 -16.24 -23.12 -13.69
C SER A 458 -15.98 -23.19 -12.18
N ALA A 459 -15.48 -24.34 -11.68
CA ALA A 459 -15.10 -24.49 -10.29
C ALA A 459 -13.98 -23.53 -9.86
N ARG A 460 -13.03 -23.19 -10.75
CA ARG A 460 -12.00 -22.16 -10.47
C ARG A 460 -12.59 -20.76 -10.37
N VAL A 461 -13.61 -20.42 -11.16
CA VAL A 461 -14.34 -19.16 -10.99
C VAL A 461 -15.05 -19.15 -9.64
N ASP A 462 -15.73 -20.24 -9.26
CA ASP A 462 -16.40 -20.38 -7.96
C ASP A 462 -15.42 -20.22 -6.79
N ASP A 463 -14.24 -20.83 -6.88
CA ASP A 463 -13.19 -20.72 -5.86
C ASP A 463 -12.71 -19.27 -5.70
N ILE A 464 -12.49 -18.56 -6.81
CA ILE A 464 -12.09 -17.15 -6.79
C ILE A 464 -13.21 -16.31 -6.15
N VAL A 465 -14.46 -16.47 -6.60
CA VAL A 465 -15.64 -15.77 -6.05
C VAL A 465 -15.77 -15.98 -4.54
N SER A 466 -15.57 -17.22 -4.08
CA SER A 466 -15.61 -17.62 -2.67
C SER A 466 -14.44 -17.05 -1.85
N GLY A 467 -13.29 -16.82 -2.49
CA GLY A 467 -12.10 -16.24 -1.87
C GLY A 467 -12.09 -14.71 -1.80
N VAL A 468 -12.75 -14.01 -2.72
CA VAL A 468 -12.76 -12.54 -2.80
C VAL A 468 -13.17 -11.83 -1.49
N PRO A 469 -14.19 -12.30 -0.72
CA PRO A 469 -14.58 -11.67 0.54
C PRO A 469 -13.43 -11.54 1.53
N TYR A 470 -12.61 -12.59 1.68
CA TYR A 470 -11.46 -12.58 2.58
C TYR A 470 -10.55 -11.37 2.34
N PHE A 471 -10.23 -11.10 1.07
CA PHE A 471 -9.37 -9.98 0.70
C PHE A 471 -10.08 -8.64 0.84
N CYS A 472 -11.36 -8.55 0.47
CA CYS A 472 -12.13 -7.30 0.56
C CYS A 472 -12.41 -6.87 2.01
N SER A 473 -12.34 -7.79 2.98
CA SER A 473 -12.45 -7.51 4.40
C SER A 473 -11.09 -7.50 5.13
N TRP A 474 -9.99 -7.80 4.46
CA TRP A 474 -8.70 -7.92 5.13
C TRP A 474 -8.16 -6.54 5.50
N ASN A 475 -8.06 -6.27 6.80
CA ASN A 475 -7.55 -5.01 7.34
C ASN A 475 -6.23 -5.16 8.11
N GLY A 476 -5.68 -6.39 8.18
CA GLY A 476 -4.45 -6.69 8.90
C GLY A 476 -4.61 -6.84 10.42
N TYR A 477 -5.83 -6.81 10.95
CA TYR A 477 -6.06 -7.02 12.38
C TYR A 477 -5.74 -8.46 12.77
N GLY A 478 -5.05 -8.63 13.91
CA GLY A 478 -4.69 -9.95 14.45
C GLY A 478 -3.58 -10.69 13.69
N VAL A 479 -2.93 -10.06 12.70
CA VAL A 479 -1.79 -10.64 12.00
C VAL A 479 -0.55 -10.62 12.90
N ILE A 480 0.13 -11.77 13.02
CA ILE A 480 1.29 -11.95 13.91
C ILE A 480 2.60 -12.29 13.18
N VAL A 481 2.53 -12.70 11.91
CA VAL A 481 3.70 -13.13 11.13
C VAL A 481 4.31 -12.01 10.27
N SER A 482 3.63 -10.87 10.18
CA SER A 482 4.06 -9.69 9.44
C SER A 482 3.45 -8.44 10.08
N GLN A 483 4.01 -7.27 9.81
CA GLN A 483 3.54 -6.00 10.36
C GLN A 483 3.65 -4.85 9.37
N PHE A 484 2.79 -3.84 9.55
CA PHE A 484 2.91 -2.56 8.87
C PHE A 484 3.98 -1.70 9.57
N PRO A 485 4.84 -0.98 8.83
CA PRO A 485 5.89 -0.13 9.42
C PRO A 485 5.37 0.94 10.38
N CYS A 486 4.14 1.41 10.16
CA CYS A 486 3.50 2.41 11.00
C CYS A 486 1.98 2.28 10.98
N GLY A 487 1.31 3.02 11.88
CA GLY A 487 -0.13 2.95 12.09
C GLY A 487 -0.51 1.88 13.12
N SER A 488 -1.75 1.95 13.61
CA SER A 488 -2.35 0.89 14.43
C SER A 488 -3.62 0.42 13.76
N THR A 489 -3.75 -0.90 13.62
CA THR A 489 -4.92 -1.52 13.01
C THR A 489 -5.95 -1.88 14.06
N LYS A 490 -7.22 -1.55 13.79
CA LYS A 490 -8.38 -1.91 14.60
C LYS A 490 -9.26 -2.94 13.88
N PRO A 491 -10.09 -3.70 14.61
CA PRO A 491 -10.99 -4.68 14.02
C PRO A 491 -11.92 -4.11 12.94
N ASP A 492 -12.38 -2.87 13.14
CA ASP A 492 -13.36 -2.20 12.28
C ASP A 492 -12.71 -1.27 11.25
N ASP A 493 -11.38 -1.27 11.14
CA ASP A 493 -10.70 -0.49 10.10
C ASP A 493 -11.07 -1.04 8.72
N PRO A 494 -11.15 -0.15 7.70
CA PRO A 494 -11.48 -0.55 6.34
C PRO A 494 -10.41 -1.49 5.76
N LEU A 495 -10.75 -2.09 4.62
CA LEU A 495 -9.82 -2.85 3.76
C LEU A 495 -8.45 -2.17 3.66
N LYS A 496 -7.38 -2.91 3.93
CA LYS A 496 -6.00 -2.49 3.65
C LYS A 496 -5.74 -2.45 2.15
N GLY A 497 -5.01 -1.43 1.73
CA GLY A 497 -4.70 -1.20 0.32
C GLY A 497 -3.98 -2.39 -0.33
N GLU A 498 -3.05 -3.03 0.39
CA GLU A 498 -2.32 -4.23 -0.05
C GLU A 498 -3.27 -5.35 -0.51
N ALA A 499 -4.26 -5.70 0.30
CA ALA A 499 -5.18 -6.80 -0.04
C ALA A 499 -6.08 -6.45 -1.23
N GLY A 500 -6.52 -5.19 -1.34
CA GLY A 500 -7.26 -4.70 -2.51
C GLY A 500 -6.45 -4.81 -3.80
N LEU A 501 -5.17 -4.44 -3.74
CA LEU A 501 -4.25 -4.52 -4.87
C LEU A 501 -4.00 -5.96 -5.32
N ILE A 502 -3.82 -6.87 -4.37
CA ILE A 502 -3.61 -8.30 -4.62
C ILE A 502 -4.82 -8.92 -5.32
N VAL A 503 -6.03 -8.65 -4.83
CA VAL A 503 -7.24 -9.34 -5.29
C VAL A 503 -7.83 -8.74 -6.58
N MET A 504 -7.51 -7.49 -6.91
CA MET A 504 -7.97 -6.80 -8.13
C MET A 504 -7.76 -7.65 -9.39
N TRP A 505 -6.56 -8.19 -9.57
CA TRP A 505 -6.20 -8.97 -10.77
C TRP A 505 -6.98 -10.30 -10.87
N PRO A 506 -7.03 -11.15 -9.83
CA PRO A 506 -7.90 -12.33 -9.80
C PRO A 506 -9.37 -12.04 -10.08
N VAL A 507 -9.91 -10.94 -9.53
CA VAL A 507 -11.30 -10.53 -9.79
C VAL A 507 -11.50 -10.21 -11.27
N ALA A 508 -10.58 -9.45 -11.88
CA ALA A 508 -10.64 -9.14 -13.30
C ALA A 508 -10.54 -10.40 -14.18
N ILE A 509 -9.66 -11.36 -13.83
CA ILE A 509 -9.51 -12.64 -14.54
C ILE A 509 -10.81 -13.46 -14.47
N ALA A 510 -11.37 -13.63 -13.27
CA ALA A 510 -12.62 -14.37 -13.08
C ALA A 510 -13.78 -13.68 -13.81
N MET A 511 -13.87 -12.35 -13.75
CA MET A 511 -14.93 -11.59 -14.41
C MET A 511 -14.83 -11.64 -15.94
N LYS A 512 -13.63 -11.68 -16.52
CA LYS A 512 -13.39 -11.87 -17.98
C LYS A 512 -13.67 -13.29 -18.45
N SER A 513 -13.59 -14.26 -17.55
CA SER A 513 -13.67 -15.68 -17.89
C SER A 513 -14.99 -16.06 -18.55
N ASP A 514 -14.94 -16.79 -19.66
CA ASP A 514 -16.13 -17.32 -20.35
C ASP A 514 -16.96 -18.28 -19.47
N TYR A 515 -16.33 -18.82 -18.43
CA TYR A 515 -16.95 -19.75 -17.48
C TYR A 515 -17.66 -19.05 -16.31
N ALA A 516 -17.58 -17.72 -16.22
CA ALA A 516 -18.26 -16.96 -15.18
C ALA A 516 -19.71 -16.66 -15.54
N THR A 517 -20.62 -17.00 -14.61
CA THR A 517 -22.06 -16.71 -14.78
C THR A 517 -22.35 -15.20 -14.77
N PRO A 518 -23.46 -14.75 -15.36
CA PRO A 518 -23.85 -13.34 -15.32
C PRO A 518 -23.97 -12.77 -13.90
N ARG A 519 -24.49 -13.56 -12.94
CA ARG A 519 -24.59 -13.17 -11.52
C ARG A 519 -23.20 -12.98 -10.90
N GLN A 520 -22.28 -13.91 -11.12
CA GLN A 520 -20.90 -13.78 -10.64
C GLN A 520 -20.19 -12.55 -11.24
N ARG A 521 -20.36 -12.29 -12.54
CA ARG A 521 -19.78 -11.10 -13.19
C ARG A 521 -20.32 -9.81 -12.56
N ARG A 522 -21.62 -9.74 -12.27
CA ARG A 522 -22.22 -8.59 -11.57
C ARG A 522 -21.64 -8.39 -10.17
N TYR A 523 -21.53 -9.46 -9.38
CA TYR A 523 -20.89 -9.42 -8.06
C TYR A 523 -19.43 -8.95 -8.13
N LEU A 524 -18.62 -9.56 -9.01
CA LEU A 524 -17.20 -9.24 -9.19
C LEU A 524 -16.99 -7.79 -9.67
N ARG A 525 -17.85 -7.28 -10.56
CA ARG A 525 -17.87 -5.86 -10.98
C ARG A 525 -18.09 -4.94 -9.78
N GLY A 526 -19.03 -5.29 -8.91
CA GLY A 526 -19.27 -4.61 -7.64
C GLY A 526 -18.05 -4.62 -6.71
N ARG A 527 -17.34 -5.75 -6.62
CA ARG A 527 -16.11 -5.86 -5.82
C ARG A 527 -14.95 -5.03 -6.39
N LEU A 528 -14.79 -4.92 -7.72
CA LEU A 528 -13.83 -4.00 -8.33
C LEU A 528 -14.15 -2.53 -7.98
N ARG A 529 -15.44 -2.16 -8.00
CA ARG A 529 -15.87 -0.81 -7.61
C ARG A 529 -15.53 -0.53 -6.15
N TYR A 530 -15.81 -1.50 -5.27
CA TYR A 530 -15.45 -1.41 -3.85
C TYR A 530 -13.93 -1.24 -3.65
N ILE A 531 -13.10 -1.99 -4.39
CA ILE A 531 -11.63 -1.84 -4.35
C ILE A 531 -11.20 -0.43 -4.78
N ALA A 532 -11.79 0.09 -5.87
CA ALA A 532 -11.49 1.45 -6.34
C ALA A 532 -11.86 2.52 -5.30
N ASP A 533 -13.05 2.41 -4.73
CA ASP A 533 -13.63 3.44 -3.87
C ASP A 533 -13.06 3.39 -2.44
N VAL A 534 -12.81 2.19 -1.90
CA VAL A 534 -12.36 2.01 -0.51
C VAL A 534 -10.84 2.01 -0.41
N SER A 535 -10.13 1.30 -1.29
CA SER A 535 -8.66 1.22 -1.27
C SER A 535 -7.99 2.35 -2.02
N GLY A 536 -8.73 3.12 -2.83
CA GLY A 536 -8.18 4.19 -3.65
C GLY A 536 -7.39 3.71 -4.88
N ILE A 537 -7.65 2.49 -5.34
CA ILE A 537 -6.96 1.90 -6.50
C ILE A 537 -7.78 2.16 -7.76
N SER A 538 -7.54 3.29 -8.43
CA SER A 538 -8.36 3.71 -9.58
C SER A 538 -8.33 2.73 -10.75
N GLN A 539 -7.24 1.97 -10.92
CA GLN A 539 -7.11 0.95 -11.96
C GLN A 539 -8.16 -0.17 -11.87
N ALA A 540 -8.77 -0.38 -10.71
CA ALA A 540 -9.88 -1.33 -10.62
C ALA A 540 -11.09 -0.89 -11.48
N ARG A 541 -11.25 0.41 -11.78
CA ARG A 541 -12.30 0.92 -12.67
C ARG A 541 -12.05 0.60 -14.15
N PHE A 542 -10.79 0.53 -14.58
CA PHE A 542 -10.45 0.14 -15.96
C PHE A 542 -11.08 -1.21 -16.32
N PHE A 543 -11.03 -2.17 -15.39
CA PHE A 543 -11.65 -3.49 -15.57
C PHE A 543 -13.18 -3.45 -15.55
N ILE A 544 -13.81 -2.42 -15.01
CA ILE A 544 -15.27 -2.27 -15.02
C ILE A 544 -15.75 -1.78 -16.39
N ASP A 545 -15.00 -0.87 -17.00
CA ASP A 545 -15.43 -0.11 -18.19
C ASP A 545 -15.02 -0.77 -19.52
N GLU A 546 -13.93 -1.55 -19.56
CA GLU A 546 -13.52 -2.34 -20.74
C GLU A 546 -14.34 -3.63 -20.97
N MET A 547 -15.40 -3.87 -20.18
CA MET A 547 -16.21 -5.10 -20.22
C MET A 547 -17.71 -4.83 -20.09
#